data_AF-A0A1H5KSG6-F1
#
_entry.id   AF-A0A1H5KSG6-F1
#
_cell.length_a   1.000
_cell.length_b   1.000
_cell.length_c   1.000
_cell.angle_alpha   90.00
_cell.angle_beta   90.00
_cell.angle_gamma   90.00
#
_symmetry.space_group_name_H-M   'P 1'
#
loop_
_entity.id
_entity.type
_entity.pdbx_description
1 polymer ?
#
loop_
_entity_poly.entity_id
_entity_poly.type
_entity_poly.pdbx_seq_one_letter_code
_entity_poly.pdbx_strand_id
1 'polypeptide(L)'
;MNRVKFIYKVLFIVILSIVVLVICFYNSMTFLKSYKSPDGNFELIIKRSDLDFFTSTMPGDGSSFYVETVLKDAQGRVIGSTRNNNNCAIFKDSIEVHWDMKNNEVRYGRGKTINLKTGKVLC
;
A
#
# COMPACT_ATOMS: atom_id res chain seq x y z
N MET A 1 11.73 -40.64 -23.28
CA MET A 1 11.79 -39.17 -23.16
C MET A 1 10.48 -38.69 -22.55
N ASN A 2 10.38 -38.43 -21.23
CA ASN A 2 9.25 -37.66 -20.63
C ASN A 2 9.25 -37.58 -19.08
N ARG A 3 9.89 -38.49 -18.32
CA ARG A 3 9.84 -38.41 -16.84
C ARG A 3 10.56 -37.19 -16.26
N VAL A 4 11.76 -36.87 -16.76
CA VAL A 4 12.53 -35.70 -16.30
C VAL A 4 11.84 -34.38 -16.67
N LYS A 5 11.28 -34.29 -17.88
CA LYS A 5 10.49 -33.11 -18.33
C LYS A 5 9.20 -32.96 -17.51
N PHE A 6 8.57 -34.07 -17.12
CA PHE A 6 7.38 -34.06 -16.26
C PHE A 6 7.71 -33.61 -14.83
N ILE A 7 8.78 -34.14 -14.23
CA ILE A 7 9.26 -33.72 -12.91
C ILE A 7 9.57 -32.22 -12.89
N TYR A 8 10.25 -31.69 -13.91
CA TYR A 8 10.56 -30.27 -14.00
C TYR A 8 9.29 -29.39 -14.12
N LYS A 9 8.28 -29.83 -14.89
CA LYS A 9 7.00 -29.10 -14.98
C LYS A 9 6.25 -29.08 -13.66
N VAL A 10 6.21 -30.20 -12.94
CA VAL A 10 5.57 -30.27 -11.62
C VAL A 10 6.32 -29.40 -10.61
N LEU A 11 7.66 -29.49 -10.59
CA LEU A 11 8.50 -28.66 -9.73
C LEU A 11 8.30 -27.16 -10.01
N PHE A 12 8.23 -26.77 -11.29
CA PHE A 12 7.98 -25.40 -11.70
C PHE A 12 6.61 -24.89 -11.21
N ILE A 13 5.55 -25.70 -11.31
CA ILE A 13 4.21 -25.32 -10.82
C ILE A 13 4.22 -25.19 -9.29
N VAL A 14 4.92 -26.08 -8.57
CA VAL A 14 5.04 -26.00 -7.10
C VAL A 14 5.83 -24.77 -6.68
N ILE A 15 6.92 -24.43 -7.38
CA ILE A 15 7.66 -23.20 -7.10
C ILE A 15 6.80 -21.97 -7.40
N LEU A 16 6.07 -21.97 -8.53
CA LEU A 16 5.18 -20.88 -8.89
C LEU A 16 4.08 -20.68 -7.84
N SER A 17 3.48 -21.76 -7.33
CA SER A 17 2.45 -21.68 -6.30
C SER A 17 2.99 -21.15 -4.98
N ILE A 18 4.19 -21.57 -4.56
CA ILE A 18 4.87 -21.03 -3.37
C ILE A 18 5.14 -19.53 -3.54
N VAL A 19 5.66 -19.10 -4.69
CA VAL A 19 5.93 -17.67 -4.96
C VAL A 19 4.65 -16.84 -4.87
N VAL A 20 3.55 -17.32 -5.47
CA VAL A 20 2.25 -16.64 -5.36
C VAL A 20 1.78 -16.56 -3.91
N LEU A 21 1.93 -17.64 -3.14
CA LEU A 21 1.56 -17.69 -1.72
C LEU A 21 2.36 -16.67 -0.90
N VAL A 22 3.67 -16.59 -1.12
CA VAL A 22 4.56 -15.62 -0.46
C VAL A 22 4.16 -14.18 -0.80
N ILE A 23 3.89 -13.88 -2.07
CA ILE A 23 3.44 -12.55 -2.51
C ILE A 23 2.10 -12.18 -1.87
N CYS A 24 1.14 -13.11 -1.85
CA CYS A 24 -0.16 -12.90 -1.20
C CYS A 24 -0.01 -12.66 0.31
N PHE A 25 0.83 -13.44 0.98
CA PHE A 25 1.08 -13.31 2.41
C PHE A 25 1.81 -12.00 2.77
N TYR A 26 2.75 -11.56 1.94
CA TYR A 26 3.42 -10.27 2.11
C TYR A 26 2.44 -9.09 1.95
N ASN A 27 1.56 -9.15 0.95
CA ASN A 27 0.55 -8.12 0.74
C ASN A 27 -0.47 -8.04 1.89
N SER A 28 -0.81 -9.15 2.53
CA SER A 28 -1.74 -9.15 3.67
C SER A 28 -1.09 -8.59 4.94
N MET A 29 0.20 -8.84 5.16
CA MET A 29 0.93 -8.29 6.32
C MET A 29 1.15 -6.78 6.26
N THR A 30 1.31 -6.23 5.05
CA THR A 30 1.57 -4.79 4.86
C THR A 30 0.31 -3.96 4.93
N PHE A 31 -0.87 -4.54 4.69
CA PHE A 31 -2.15 -3.84 4.78
C PHE A 31 -2.48 -3.46 6.22
N LEU A 32 -2.77 -2.18 6.45
CA LEU A 32 -3.20 -1.70 7.78
C LEU A 32 -4.69 -1.37 7.78
N LYS A 33 -5.13 -0.54 6.84
CA LYS A 33 -6.51 -0.04 6.80
C LYS A 33 -6.87 0.45 5.41
N SER A 34 -8.13 0.36 5.04
CA SER A 34 -8.66 1.06 3.86
C SER A 34 -9.79 2.01 4.22
N TYR A 35 -9.91 3.05 3.40
CA TYR A 35 -10.93 4.07 3.48
C TYR A 35 -11.55 4.20 2.09
N LYS A 36 -12.87 4.10 2.00
CA LYS A 36 -13.58 4.29 0.75
C LYS A 36 -14.05 5.73 0.63
N SER A 37 -14.08 6.25 -0.59
CA SER A 37 -14.70 7.53 -0.87
C SER A 37 -16.22 7.46 -0.66
N PRO A 38 -16.91 8.58 -0.40
CA PRO A 38 -18.35 8.61 -0.19
C PRO A 38 -19.17 8.10 -1.39
N ASP A 39 -18.63 8.24 -2.59
CA ASP A 39 -19.22 7.78 -3.85
C ASP A 39 -18.83 6.34 -4.21
N GLY A 40 -17.94 5.70 -3.44
CA GLY A 40 -17.45 4.35 -3.67
C GLY A 40 -16.51 4.18 -4.87
N ASN A 41 -16.15 5.26 -5.56
CA ASN A 41 -15.31 5.21 -6.76
C ASN A 41 -13.81 5.13 -6.47
N PHE A 42 -13.41 5.39 -5.24
CA PHE A 42 -12.01 5.41 -4.83
C PHE A 42 -11.81 4.69 -3.50
N GLU A 43 -10.64 4.09 -3.36
CA GLU A 43 -10.20 3.48 -2.12
C GLU A 43 -8.78 3.95 -1.78
N LEU A 44 -8.63 4.57 -0.61
CA LEU A 44 -7.33 4.90 -0.05
C LEU A 44 -6.91 3.78 0.91
N ILE A 45 -5.84 3.10 0.56
CA ILE A 45 -5.25 2.02 1.34
C ILE A 45 -4.02 2.54 2.07
N ILE A 46 -3.97 2.31 3.37
CA ILE A 46 -2.82 2.55 4.21
C ILE A 46 -2.06 1.24 4.37
N LYS A 47 -0.77 1.27 4.06
CA LYS A 47 0.14 0.15 4.24
C LYS A 47 1.29 0.53 5.16
N ARG A 48 1.88 -0.45 5.85
CA ARG A 48 3.17 -0.26 6.51
C ARG A 48 4.21 0.07 5.45
N SER A 49 5.03 1.09 5.70
CA SER A 49 6.12 1.42 4.79
C SER A 49 7.22 0.35 4.87
N ASP A 50 7.82 0.03 3.73
CA ASP A 50 8.99 -0.87 3.64
C ASP A 50 10.20 -0.30 4.41
N LEU A 51 10.18 1.01 4.71
CA LEU A 51 11.22 1.72 5.45
C LEU A 51 11.36 1.24 6.92
N ASP A 52 10.37 0.54 7.48
CA ASP A 52 10.33 0.19 8.89
C ASP A 52 10.84 -1.20 9.25
N PHE A 53 11.37 -1.99 8.30
CA PHE A 53 11.91 -3.31 8.62
C PHE A 53 13.21 -3.27 9.44
N PHE A 54 13.89 -2.12 9.50
CA PHE A 54 15.15 -1.94 10.25
C PHE A 54 15.16 -0.71 11.17
N THR A 55 14.02 -0.03 11.37
CA THR A 55 13.95 1.10 12.30
C THR A 55 13.94 0.57 13.73
N SER A 56 15.12 0.64 14.37
CA SER A 56 15.34 0.30 15.76
C SER A 56 14.39 1.12 16.64
N THR A 57 13.34 0.49 17.17
CA THR A 57 12.46 1.14 18.13
C THR A 57 13.24 1.28 19.45
N MET A 58 13.73 2.48 19.74
CA MET A 58 14.18 2.82 21.07
C MET A 58 13.03 2.59 22.06
N PRO A 59 13.25 1.89 23.18
CA PRO A 59 12.21 1.72 24.19
C PRO A 59 11.82 3.07 24.77
N GLY A 60 10.57 3.48 24.56
CA GLY A 60 10.02 4.76 25.06
C GLY A 60 9.38 5.64 23.99
N ASP A 61 9.77 5.48 22.72
CA ASP A 61 9.03 6.04 21.60
C ASP A 61 7.84 5.12 21.34
N GLY A 62 6.62 5.64 21.45
CA GLY A 62 5.43 4.93 21.02
C GLY A 62 5.65 4.33 19.64
N SER A 63 5.03 3.18 19.35
CA SER A 63 5.20 2.40 18.11
C SER A 63 4.66 3.12 16.86
N SER A 64 5.09 4.36 16.63
CA SER A 64 4.67 5.21 15.53
C SER A 64 5.68 5.05 14.41
N PHE A 65 5.31 4.18 13.46
CA PHE A 65 6.10 3.86 12.29
C PHE A 65 5.50 4.57 11.07
N TYR A 66 6.26 4.69 9.99
CA TYR A 66 5.81 5.38 8.79
C TYR A 66 4.88 4.49 7.95
N VAL A 67 3.90 5.12 7.32
CA VAL A 67 2.96 4.41 6.44
C VAL A 67 3.07 4.89 5.00
N GLU A 68 2.82 3.97 4.08
CA GLU A 68 2.55 4.26 2.69
C GLU A 68 1.05 4.42 2.49
N THR A 69 0.64 5.39 1.67
CA THR A 69 -0.75 5.53 1.23
C THR A 69 -0.85 5.22 -0.25
N VAL A 70 -1.80 4.37 -0.63
CA VAL A 70 -2.04 3.93 -2.00
C VAL A 70 -3.48 4.25 -2.35
N LEU A 71 -3.69 5.12 -3.33
CA LEU A 71 -5.00 5.45 -3.86
C LEU A 71 -5.31 4.52 -5.04
N LYS A 72 -6.48 3.87 -4.98
CA LYS A 72 -7.02 3.03 -6.04
C LYS A 72 -8.33 3.59 -6.58
N ASP A 73 -8.59 3.32 -7.85
CA ASP A 73 -9.90 3.54 -8.46
C ASP A 73 -10.87 2.38 -8.21
N ALA A 74 -12.11 2.51 -8.69
CA ALA A 74 -13.17 1.53 -8.56
C ALA A 74 -12.84 0.16 -9.17
N GLN A 75 -11.92 0.12 -10.13
CA GLN A 75 -11.43 -1.12 -10.76
C GLN A 75 -10.23 -1.72 -10.00
N GLY A 76 -9.80 -1.10 -8.91
CA GLY A 76 -8.68 -1.53 -8.08
C GLY A 76 -7.31 -1.16 -8.66
N ARG A 77 -7.24 -0.33 -9.71
CA ARG A 77 -5.98 0.14 -10.29
C ARG A 77 -5.38 1.22 -9.39
N VAL A 78 -4.07 1.13 -9.15
CA VAL A 78 -3.36 2.14 -8.38
C VAL A 78 -3.22 3.40 -9.22
N ILE A 79 -3.80 4.50 -8.75
CA ILE A 79 -3.72 5.81 -9.40
C ILE A 79 -2.70 6.72 -8.71
N GLY A 80 -2.48 6.58 -7.40
CA GLY A 80 -1.47 7.35 -6.67
C GLY A 80 -0.84 6.55 -5.53
N SER A 81 0.43 6.80 -5.23
CA SER A 81 1.12 6.19 -4.09
C SER A 81 2.20 7.11 -3.53
N THR A 82 2.42 7.08 -2.22
CA THR A 82 3.50 7.79 -1.54
C THR A 82 4.81 6.99 -1.47
N ARG A 83 4.85 5.74 -1.95
CA ARG A 83 6.00 4.82 -1.79
C ARG A 83 7.33 5.42 -2.22
N ASN A 84 7.30 6.18 -3.32
CA ASN A 84 8.50 6.73 -3.95
C ASN A 84 8.77 8.18 -3.54
N ASN A 85 8.09 8.71 -2.52
CA ASN A 85 8.25 10.10 -2.08
C ASN A 85 8.41 10.19 -0.55
N ASN A 86 9.65 10.20 -0.09
CA ASN A 86 9.98 10.26 1.34
C ASN A 86 9.48 11.55 2.01
N ASN A 87 9.35 12.66 1.29
CA ASN A 87 8.79 13.91 1.85
C ASN A 87 7.29 13.77 2.16
N CYS A 88 6.65 12.77 1.55
CA CYS A 88 5.24 12.45 1.77
C CYS A 88 4.98 11.38 2.83
N ALA A 89 6.03 10.90 3.51
CA ALA A 89 5.89 10.00 4.63
C ALA A 89 5.02 10.62 5.74
N ILE A 90 4.22 9.77 6.40
CA ILE A 90 3.36 10.15 7.51
C ILE A 90 3.40 9.05 8.56
N PHE A 91 3.40 9.45 9.84
CA PHE A 91 3.30 8.51 10.95
C PHE A 91 1.92 7.88 10.98
N LYS A 92 1.86 6.58 11.32
CA LYS A 92 0.60 5.83 11.45
C LYS A 92 -0.45 6.56 12.30
N ASP A 93 -0.01 7.17 13.41
CA ASP A 93 -0.93 7.80 14.36
C ASP A 93 -1.39 9.21 13.93
N SER A 94 -0.78 9.76 12.88
CA SER A 94 -1.13 11.08 12.31
C SER A 94 -2.05 10.98 11.09
N ILE A 95 -2.51 9.78 10.74
CA ILE A 95 -3.38 9.58 9.58
C ILE A 95 -4.77 10.12 9.88
N GLU A 96 -5.19 11.08 9.06
CA GLU A 96 -6.53 11.64 9.07
C GLU A 96 -7.03 11.71 7.63
N VAL A 97 -8.06 10.92 7.31
CA VAL A 97 -8.58 10.81 5.95
C VAL A 97 -9.82 11.68 5.79
N HIS A 98 -9.74 12.64 4.88
CA HIS A 98 -10.84 13.51 4.49
C HIS A 98 -10.95 13.57 2.96
N TRP A 99 -12.13 13.23 2.45
CA TRP A 99 -12.41 13.25 1.02
C TRP A 99 -12.97 14.60 0.60
N ASP A 100 -12.23 15.34 -0.22
CA ASP A 100 -12.69 16.56 -0.86
C ASP A 100 -13.08 16.27 -2.31
N MET A 101 -14.30 15.78 -2.48
CA MET A 101 -14.84 15.44 -3.80
C MET A 101 -15.03 16.67 -4.69
N LYS A 102 -15.15 17.88 -4.11
CA LYS A 102 -15.32 19.12 -4.87
C LYS A 102 -14.02 19.52 -5.57
N ASN A 103 -12.90 19.42 -4.87
CA ASN A 103 -11.57 19.74 -5.41
C ASN A 103 -10.91 18.53 -6.12
N ASN A 104 -11.54 17.36 -6.12
CA ASN A 104 -10.99 16.10 -6.61
C ASN A 104 -9.72 15.69 -5.85
N GLU A 105 -9.74 15.76 -4.52
CA GLU A 105 -8.59 15.44 -3.68
C GLU A 105 -8.98 14.61 -2.46
N VAL A 106 -8.06 13.76 -2.00
CA VAL A 106 -8.13 13.15 -0.67
C VAL A 106 -6.98 13.66 0.19
N ARG A 107 -7.32 14.19 1.35
CA ARG A 107 -6.37 14.54 2.40
C ARG A 107 -6.19 13.31 3.27
N TYR A 108 -4.95 12.91 3.52
CA TYR A 108 -4.63 11.74 4.35
C TYR A 108 -3.78 12.09 5.58
N GLY A 109 -3.46 13.38 5.72
CA GLY A 109 -2.79 13.96 6.87
C GLY A 109 -2.66 15.48 6.71
N ARG A 110 -2.07 16.13 7.71
CA ARG A 110 -1.88 17.58 7.69
C ARG A 110 -0.97 18.00 6.54
N GLY A 111 -1.51 18.80 5.62
CA GLY A 111 -0.78 19.31 4.44
C GLY A 111 -0.49 18.27 3.36
N LYS A 112 -1.05 17.06 3.45
CA LYS A 112 -0.77 15.96 2.52
C LYS A 112 -2.03 15.55 1.76
N THR A 113 -2.01 15.68 0.44
CA THR A 113 -3.13 15.36 -0.46
C THR A 113 -2.72 14.44 -1.60
N ILE A 114 -3.70 13.71 -2.12
CA ILE A 114 -3.60 13.00 -3.39
C ILE A 114 -4.76 13.45 -4.27
N ASN A 115 -4.48 13.89 -5.48
CA ASN A 115 -5.51 14.23 -6.45
C ASN A 115 -6.18 12.95 -7.00
N LEU A 116 -7.51 12.89 -6.95
CA LEU A 116 -8.33 11.71 -7.28
C LEU A 116 -8.30 11.35 -8.78
N LYS A 117 -8.03 12.32 -9.66
CA LYS A 117 -8.01 12.09 -11.12
C LYS A 117 -6.61 11.80 -11.63
N THR A 118 -5.64 12.59 -11.16
CA THR A 118 -4.26 12.53 -11.66
C THR A 118 -3.36 11.63 -10.82
N GLY A 119 -3.77 11.29 -9.60
CA GLY A 119 -2.95 10.54 -8.65
C GLY A 119 -1.76 11.31 -8.09
N LYS A 120 -1.62 12.60 -8.44
CA LYS A 120 -0.50 13.44 -7.99
C LYS A 120 -0.58 13.61 -6.48
N VAL A 121 0.51 13.24 -5.81
CA VAL A 121 0.70 13.43 -4.37
C VAL A 121 1.30 14.81 -4.14
N LEU A 122 0.71 15.58 -3.22
CA LEU A 122 1.19 16.88 -2.78
C LEU A 122 1.48 16.83 -1.28
N CYS A 123 2.68 17.32 -0.97
CA CYS A 123 3.31 17.49 0.33
C CYS A 123 4.17 18.76 0.18
#